data_AF-A0A964EVQ8-F1
#
_entry.id   AF-A0A964EVQ8-F1
#
_cell.length_a   1.000
_cell.length_b   1.000
_cell.length_c   1.000
_cell.angle_alpha   90.00
_cell.angle_beta   90.00
_cell.angle_gamma   90.00
#
_symmetry.space_group_name_H-M   'P 1'
#
loop_
_entity.id
_entity.type
_entity.pdbx_description
1 polymer ?
#
loop_
_entity_poly.entity_id
_entity_poly.type
_entity_poly.pdbx_seq_one_letter_code
_entity_poly.pdbx_strand_id
1 'polypeptide(L)'
;MSEPLALYLKLAPEFGGTRFGPFEGAEVRLGSDQANNDIVLPETLGVATAHVKVFRQADMGIIVAPVERTAAVFVWQGRAARPKQINTPVAVRPGDSFALVTAQGPRFIVEMDELPEEVKKKREAARRMPGRRRLTAGAFKDEGKRQAWVAVLTTGPGQIAQRAYTFVVSGAIFMPRNIIMILGVAGGYVMGGMAMCSNFSLRDQVEAATGKAEEKEKQVQLLEDLVNNKDSTDLRFEELARQITGATQLAAALKDDPKLTGMVKEKARLIFQNSNKYEWLVNPGAGKRRANNFAEFRESLEQSDLDGDTARLLTYAAAVPDLSQESWTRLTDSDGNDVCARGPLGLTYRQARNLGLTASLDAYIQGNSADFDGEGSREARKAKLSETAAAANLSGDAIEEALDGESALIGIQTSREFCLYMEGEDQRESVSRITRAIERHMGDDGLKLPSTDVNYGITARLAKLYVADLATVDFNDRREPGFDLTPAAPGAVLEGNRGTWVLERSADTIARAMALPCVAVLNYGSEGGLDTTFGDLPNPISCLVLDWKLRNDK
;
A
#
# COMPACT_ATOMS: atom_id res chain seq x y z
N MET A 1 20.64 -45.82 9.21
CA MET A 1 20.82 -44.36 9.07
C MET A 1 21.76 -43.93 10.19
N SER A 2 22.96 -43.46 9.87
CA SER A 2 23.93 -42.99 10.88
C SER A 2 23.34 -41.80 11.64
N GLU A 3 23.49 -41.79 12.95
CA GLU A 3 23.00 -40.70 13.79
C GLU A 3 23.65 -39.35 13.39
N PRO A 4 22.90 -38.23 13.42
CA PRO A 4 23.47 -36.92 13.09
C PRO A 4 24.49 -36.54 14.17
N LEU A 5 25.78 -36.49 13.79
CA LEU A 5 26.86 -36.00 14.66
C LEU A 5 26.89 -34.46 14.61
N ALA A 6 27.21 -33.82 15.74
CA ALA A 6 27.41 -32.38 15.86
C ALA A 6 28.87 -32.05 16.19
N LEU A 7 29.31 -30.85 15.79
CA LEU A 7 30.66 -30.35 16.09
C LEU A 7 30.68 -29.77 17.50
N TYR A 8 31.71 -30.14 18.25
CA TYR A 8 32.03 -29.58 19.56
C TYR A 8 33.48 -29.12 19.58
N LEU A 9 33.73 -28.03 20.30
CA LEU A 9 35.07 -27.54 20.59
C LEU A 9 35.29 -27.63 22.08
N LYS A 10 36.23 -28.45 22.53
CA LYS A 10 36.53 -28.63 23.95
C LYS A 10 37.84 -27.96 24.30
N LEU A 11 37.83 -27.07 25.28
CA LEU A 11 39.09 -26.57 25.84
C LEU A 11 39.85 -27.71 26.50
N ALA A 12 41.16 -27.74 26.30
CA ALA A 12 41.99 -28.76 26.91
C ALA A 12 41.86 -28.71 28.45
N PRO A 13 41.99 -29.85 29.16
CA PRO A 13 41.75 -29.93 30.60
C PRO A 13 42.54 -28.90 31.42
N GLU A 14 43.76 -28.59 30.99
CA GLU A 14 44.63 -27.57 31.60
C GLU A 14 44.05 -26.14 31.56
N PHE A 15 43.08 -25.87 30.69
CA PHE A 15 42.39 -24.59 30.54
C PHE A 15 40.92 -24.63 30.99
N GLY A 16 40.53 -25.62 31.80
CA GLY A 16 39.21 -25.72 32.40
C GLY A 16 38.26 -26.73 31.74
N GLY A 17 38.65 -27.37 30.64
CA GLY A 17 37.91 -28.52 30.10
C GLY A 17 36.54 -28.20 29.48
N THR A 18 36.16 -26.93 29.40
CA THR A 18 34.83 -26.48 28.96
C THR A 18 34.55 -26.91 27.53
N ARG A 19 33.37 -27.51 27.33
CA ARG A 19 32.89 -27.98 26.04
C ARG A 19 31.91 -26.98 25.44
N PHE A 20 32.24 -26.46 24.26
CA PHE A 20 31.42 -25.52 23.49
C PHE A 20 30.69 -26.27 22.37
N GLY A 21 29.39 -26.00 22.22
CA GLY A 21 28.50 -26.64 21.25
C GLY A 21 27.19 -27.14 21.89
N PRO A 22 26.33 -27.86 21.16
CA PRO A 22 26.54 -28.36 19.79
C PRO A 22 26.49 -27.26 18.73
N PHE A 23 27.46 -27.27 17.82
CA PHE A 23 27.43 -26.43 16.62
C PHE A 23 26.90 -27.25 15.44
N GLU A 24 25.70 -26.88 14.98
CA GLU A 24 25.02 -27.52 13.83
C GLU A 24 25.30 -26.80 12.50
N GLY A 25 25.79 -25.56 12.56
CA GLY A 25 26.10 -24.75 11.39
C GLY A 25 27.30 -25.26 10.59
N ALA A 26 27.42 -24.80 9.34
CA ALA A 26 28.55 -25.13 8.46
C ALA A 26 29.86 -24.43 8.87
N GLU A 27 29.77 -23.38 9.70
CA GLU A 27 30.89 -22.55 10.13
C GLU A 27 30.75 -22.24 11.63
N VAL A 28 31.87 -22.30 12.36
CA VAL A 28 32.01 -21.82 13.74
C VAL A 28 33.11 -20.78 13.78
N ARG A 29 32.82 -19.60 14.34
CA ARG A 29 33.74 -18.45 14.39
C ARG A 29 34.23 -18.20 15.81
N LEU A 30 35.52 -17.93 15.93
CA LEU A 30 36.16 -17.55 17.19
C LEU A 30 36.91 -16.23 17.02
N GLY A 31 36.69 -15.29 17.95
CA GLY A 31 37.27 -13.95 17.92
C GLY A 31 36.93 -13.14 19.16
N SER A 32 37.31 -11.86 19.18
CA SER A 32 37.03 -10.97 20.32
C SER A 32 35.69 -10.24 20.24
N ASP A 33 35.08 -10.18 19.06
CA ASP A 33 33.80 -9.50 18.87
C ASP A 33 32.61 -10.41 19.24
N GLN A 34 31.75 -9.93 20.14
CA GLN A 34 30.57 -10.67 20.60
C GLN A 34 29.46 -10.75 19.54
N ALA A 35 29.38 -9.80 18.62
CA ALA A 35 28.32 -9.79 17.61
C ALA A 35 28.57 -10.78 16.46
N ASN A 36 29.85 -11.12 16.22
CA ASN A 36 30.28 -11.79 14.99
C ASN A 36 30.91 -13.18 15.19
N ASN A 37 31.07 -13.63 16.44
CA ASN A 37 31.69 -14.92 16.77
C ASN A 37 30.83 -15.79 17.67
N ASP A 38 30.89 -17.10 17.45
CA ASP A 38 30.20 -18.11 18.26
C ASP A 38 30.90 -18.35 19.59
N ILE A 39 32.23 -18.23 19.62
CA ILE A 39 33.04 -18.26 20.85
C ILE A 39 33.83 -16.96 20.95
N VAL A 40 33.52 -16.21 22.00
CA VAL A 40 34.11 -14.89 22.27
C VAL A 40 35.27 -15.04 23.24
N LEU A 41 36.43 -14.54 22.85
CA LEU A 41 37.65 -14.54 23.67
C LEU A 41 38.10 -13.10 23.98
N PRO A 42 38.63 -12.81 25.17
CA PRO A 42 39.07 -11.46 25.50
C PRO A 42 40.12 -10.93 24.52
N GLU A 43 39.92 -9.71 24.01
CA GLU A 43 40.86 -9.03 23.11
C GLU A 43 42.24 -8.83 23.77
N THR A 44 42.28 -8.72 25.09
CA THR A 44 43.51 -8.60 25.90
C THR A 44 44.48 -9.77 25.72
N LEU A 45 44.03 -10.89 25.17
CA LEU A 45 44.87 -12.05 24.84
C LEU A 45 45.52 -11.94 23.44
N GLY A 46 45.36 -10.82 22.73
CA GLY A 46 45.87 -10.63 21.37
C GLY A 46 45.01 -11.29 20.29
N VAL A 47 43.75 -11.61 20.61
CA VAL A 47 42.79 -12.23 19.69
C VAL A 47 42.14 -11.15 18.83
N ALA A 48 42.11 -11.38 17.52
CA ALA A 48 41.52 -10.46 16.54
C ALA A 48 39.98 -10.48 16.64
N THR A 49 39.34 -9.44 16.11
CA THR A 49 37.87 -9.30 16.08
C THR A 49 37.19 -10.55 15.54
N ALA A 50 37.71 -11.14 14.46
CA ALA A 50 37.46 -12.51 14.04
C ALA A 50 38.81 -13.18 13.77
N HIS A 51 39.16 -14.23 14.51
CA HIS A 51 40.52 -14.77 14.51
C HIS A 51 40.63 -16.09 13.74
N VAL A 52 39.70 -17.02 13.96
CA VAL A 52 39.69 -18.33 13.28
C VAL A 52 38.28 -18.77 12.95
N LYS A 53 38.16 -19.52 11.86
CA LYS A 53 36.93 -20.18 11.39
C LYS A 53 37.14 -21.68 11.35
N VAL A 54 36.17 -22.43 11.83
CA VAL A 54 36.12 -23.89 11.74
C VAL A 54 34.96 -24.27 10.85
N PHE A 55 35.25 -24.85 9.68
CA PHE A 55 34.24 -25.28 8.72
C PHE A 55 33.98 -26.77 8.84
N ARG A 56 32.71 -27.14 8.70
CA ARG A 56 32.28 -28.53 8.56
C ARG A 56 31.86 -28.78 7.12
N GLN A 57 32.54 -29.71 6.46
CA GLN A 57 32.21 -30.20 5.13
C GLN A 57 31.32 -31.45 5.23
N ALA A 58 30.46 -31.68 4.22
CA ALA A 58 29.41 -32.69 4.23
C ALA A 58 29.90 -34.13 4.55
N ASP A 59 31.13 -34.47 4.13
CA ASP A 59 31.72 -35.80 4.30
C ASP A 59 32.58 -35.94 5.57
N MET A 60 32.18 -35.30 6.68
CA MET A 60 32.89 -35.32 7.98
C MET A 60 34.28 -34.66 7.97
N GLY A 61 34.67 -33.98 6.90
CA GLY A 61 35.87 -33.16 6.84
C GLY A 61 35.70 -31.89 7.67
N ILE A 62 36.66 -31.60 8.55
CA ILE A 62 36.69 -30.37 9.34
C ILE A 62 37.88 -29.54 8.86
N ILE A 63 37.69 -28.25 8.63
CA ILE A 63 38.75 -27.35 8.17
C ILE A 63 38.90 -26.22 9.17
N VAL A 64 40.13 -26.00 9.65
CA VAL A 64 40.48 -24.83 10.46
C VAL A 64 41.17 -23.82 9.57
N ALA A 65 40.66 -22.60 9.53
CA ALA A 65 41.18 -21.52 8.71
C ALA A 65 41.36 -20.24 9.53
N PRO A 66 42.56 -19.63 9.56
CA PRO A 66 42.71 -18.28 10.09
C PRO A 66 41.91 -17.31 9.22
N VAL A 67 41.25 -16.33 9.85
CA VAL A 67 40.43 -15.34 9.11
C VAL A 67 41.32 -14.41 8.28
N GLU A 68 42.47 -14.05 8.81
CA GLU A 68 43.49 -13.23 8.16
C GLU A 68 44.87 -13.87 8.27
N ARG A 69 45.79 -13.52 7.37
CA ARG A 69 47.17 -14.03 7.40
C ARG A 69 47.97 -13.61 8.64
N THR A 70 47.51 -12.56 9.30
CA THR A 70 48.06 -11.99 10.54
C THR A 70 47.52 -12.70 11.79
N ALA A 71 46.43 -13.46 11.69
CA ALA A 71 45.87 -14.23 12.80
C ALA A 71 46.69 -15.51 13.03
N ALA A 72 47.49 -15.52 14.10
CA ALA A 72 48.35 -16.64 14.41
C ALA A 72 47.53 -17.83 14.95
N VAL A 73 47.38 -18.87 14.14
CA VAL A 73 46.70 -20.12 14.52
C VAL A 73 47.69 -21.28 14.47
N PHE A 74 47.75 -22.05 15.55
CA PHE A 74 48.65 -23.19 15.73
C PHE A 74 47.85 -24.48 15.75
N VAL A 75 48.18 -25.47 14.92
CA VAL A 75 47.43 -26.74 14.83
C VAL A 75 48.33 -27.93 15.16
N TRP A 76 47.78 -28.88 15.92
CA TRP A 76 48.36 -30.19 16.21
C TRP A 76 47.52 -31.25 15.51
N GLN A 77 48.04 -31.78 14.39
CA GLN A 77 47.42 -32.86 13.65
C GLN A 77 47.94 -34.22 14.13
N GLY A 78 47.07 -35.22 14.28
CA GLY A 78 47.45 -36.62 14.50
C GLY A 78 48.29 -36.86 15.76
N ARG A 79 47.99 -36.15 16.86
CA ARG A 79 48.78 -36.17 18.12
C ARG A 79 50.25 -35.74 17.96
N ALA A 80 50.57 -34.88 16.99
CA ALA A 80 51.90 -34.29 16.87
C ALA A 80 52.37 -33.68 18.21
N ALA A 81 53.64 -33.83 18.54
CA ALA A 81 54.22 -33.26 19.77
C ALA A 81 54.43 -31.74 19.69
N ARG A 82 54.53 -31.18 18.47
CA ARG A 82 54.77 -29.75 18.23
C ARG A 82 53.68 -29.17 17.32
N PRO A 83 53.20 -27.95 17.60
CA PRO A 83 52.24 -27.29 16.73
C PRO A 83 52.90 -26.81 15.44
N LYS A 84 52.10 -26.73 14.38
CA LYS A 84 52.44 -26.01 13.15
C LYS A 84 51.58 -24.75 13.07
N GLN A 85 52.22 -23.60 12.87
CA GLN A 85 51.48 -22.37 12.56
C GLN A 85 50.91 -22.48 11.14
N ILE A 86 49.64 -22.16 11.00
CA ILE A 86 48.92 -22.19 9.72
C ILE A 86 48.57 -20.76 9.30
N ASN A 87 48.81 -20.44 8.03
CA ASN A 87 48.41 -19.17 7.41
C ASN A 87 47.39 -19.39 6.28
N THR A 88 46.98 -20.64 6.07
CA THR A 88 46.03 -21.10 5.05
C THR A 88 45.09 -22.13 5.67
N PRO A 89 43.90 -22.38 5.09
CA PRO A 89 42.99 -23.42 5.57
C PRO A 89 43.66 -24.80 5.62
N VAL A 90 43.47 -25.52 6.73
CA VAL A 90 44.03 -26.86 6.95
C VAL A 90 42.94 -27.82 7.42
N ALA A 91 42.86 -28.99 6.78
CA ALA A 91 41.97 -30.06 7.19
C ALA A 91 42.43 -30.68 8.52
N VAL A 92 41.50 -30.85 9.46
CA VAL A 92 41.70 -31.45 10.78
C VAL A 92 40.72 -32.60 10.98
N ARG A 93 41.10 -33.55 11.84
CA ARG A 93 40.28 -34.70 12.22
C ARG A 93 39.73 -34.53 13.63
N PRO A 94 38.63 -35.22 13.99
CA PRO A 94 38.20 -35.31 15.38
C PRO A 94 39.35 -35.83 16.26
N GLY A 95 39.64 -35.14 17.37
CA GLY A 95 40.77 -35.37 18.27
C GLY A 95 42.02 -34.52 17.95
N ASP A 96 42.08 -33.87 16.79
CA ASP A 96 43.06 -32.82 16.54
C ASP A 96 42.70 -31.56 17.33
N SER A 97 43.66 -30.65 17.43
CA SER A 97 43.47 -29.46 18.26
C SER A 97 44.20 -28.27 17.70
N PHE A 98 43.74 -27.07 18.06
CA PHE A 98 44.37 -25.83 17.67
C PHE A 98 44.39 -24.83 18.82
N ALA A 99 45.29 -23.84 18.74
CA ALA A 99 45.40 -22.74 19.68
C ALA A 99 45.54 -21.42 18.90
N LEU A 100 45.17 -20.32 19.54
CA LEU A 100 45.17 -18.97 18.97
C LEU A 100 46.28 -18.15 19.60
N VAL A 101 46.83 -17.21 18.84
CA VAL A 101 47.85 -16.22 19.23
C VAL A 101 49.22 -16.81 19.56
N THR A 102 49.29 -17.84 20.40
CA THR A 102 50.53 -18.51 20.79
C THR A 102 50.38 -20.04 20.83
N ALA A 103 51.49 -20.75 20.65
CA ALA A 103 51.55 -22.21 20.75
C ALA A 103 51.25 -22.74 22.16
N GLN A 104 51.35 -21.89 23.19
CA GLN A 104 51.10 -22.21 24.60
C GLN A 104 49.73 -21.70 25.09
N GLY A 105 48.93 -21.11 24.19
CA GLY A 105 47.62 -20.55 24.50
C GLY A 105 46.53 -21.60 24.74
N PRO A 106 45.28 -21.15 24.98
CA PRO A 106 44.15 -22.04 25.20
C PRO A 106 43.94 -22.96 23.98
N ARG A 107 44.05 -24.26 24.23
CA ARG A 107 43.99 -25.29 23.21
C ARG A 107 42.58 -25.83 23.07
N PHE A 108 42.01 -25.75 21.88
CA PHE A 108 40.70 -26.29 21.52
C PHE A 108 40.87 -27.63 20.82
N ILE A 109 40.27 -28.68 21.37
CA ILE A 109 40.19 -30.01 20.81
C ILE A 109 38.89 -30.12 20.02
N VAL A 110 38.99 -30.59 18.79
CA VAL A 110 37.86 -30.77 17.87
C VAL A 110 37.19 -32.11 18.19
N GLU A 111 35.95 -32.10 18.62
CA GLU A 111 35.16 -33.30 18.95
C GLU A 111 33.94 -33.40 18.04
N MET A 112 33.62 -34.61 17.60
CA MET A 112 32.37 -34.93 16.89
C MET A 112 31.62 -35.93 17.74
N ASP A 113 30.43 -35.57 18.19
CA ASP A 113 29.66 -36.37 19.13
C ASP A 113 28.16 -36.27 18.80
N GLU A 114 27.37 -37.15 19.38
CA GLU A 114 25.92 -37.16 19.17
C GLU A 114 25.24 -35.92 19.76
N LEU A 115 24.14 -35.50 19.13
CA LEU A 115 23.31 -34.44 19.68
C LEU A 115 22.76 -34.87 21.06
N PRO A 116 22.67 -33.95 22.05
CA PRO A 116 22.12 -34.26 23.36
C PRO A 116 20.67 -34.75 23.24
N GLU A 117 20.27 -35.71 24.08
CA GLU A 117 18.93 -36.32 24.05
C GLU A 117 17.80 -35.30 24.19
N GLU A 118 18.03 -34.19 24.89
CA GLU A 118 17.06 -33.10 25.04
C GLU A 118 16.77 -32.38 23.72
N VAL A 119 17.78 -32.22 22.87
CA VAL A 119 17.65 -31.64 21.53
C VAL A 119 17.04 -32.66 20.57
N LYS A 120 17.39 -33.95 20.71
CA LYS A 120 16.74 -35.06 19.98
C LYS A 120 15.24 -35.12 20.30
N LYS A 121 14.82 -35.00 21.56
CA LYS A 121 13.40 -34.95 21.99
C LYS A 121 12.66 -33.72 21.48
N LYS A 122 13.29 -32.53 21.47
CA LYS A 122 12.71 -31.32 20.85
C LYS A 122 12.50 -31.51 19.34
N ARG A 123 13.41 -32.20 18.65
CA ARG A 123 13.27 -32.55 17.23
C ARG A 123 12.21 -33.62 16.98
N GLU A 124 12.05 -34.63 17.85
CA GLU A 124 10.94 -35.60 17.74
C GLU A 124 9.57 -34.95 17.98
N ALA A 125 9.49 -34.00 18.91
CA ALA A 125 8.30 -33.18 19.11
C ALA A 125 7.99 -32.31 17.89
N ALA A 126 9.02 -31.76 17.21
CA ALA A 126 8.86 -31.00 15.97
C ALA A 126 8.60 -31.87 14.71
N ARG A 127 9.09 -33.12 14.67
CA ARG A 127 8.86 -34.08 13.59
C ARG A 127 7.47 -34.72 13.62
N ARG A 128 6.71 -34.59 14.71
CA ARG A 128 5.29 -34.97 14.75
C ARG A 128 4.45 -33.96 13.96
N MET A 129 4.54 -34.05 12.64
CA MET A 129 3.71 -33.33 11.67
C MET A 129 2.21 -33.62 11.87
N PRO A 130 1.33 -32.63 11.60
CA PRO A 130 -0.09 -32.62 11.95
C PRO A 130 -0.96 -33.29 10.88
N GLY A 131 -0.68 -34.56 10.55
CA GLY A 131 -1.41 -35.30 9.51
C GLY A 131 -2.41 -36.33 10.03
N ARG A 132 -2.44 -36.62 11.34
CA ARG A 132 -3.12 -37.84 11.82
C ARG A 132 -3.67 -37.77 13.25
N ARG A 133 -4.28 -36.66 13.66
CA ARG A 133 -5.14 -36.64 14.85
C ARG A 133 -6.58 -36.36 14.44
N ARG A 134 -7.47 -37.30 14.75
CA ARG A 134 -8.92 -37.20 14.54
C ARG A 134 -9.42 -35.89 15.17
N LEU A 135 -10.07 -35.09 14.34
CA LEU A 135 -10.62 -33.78 14.67
C LEU A 135 -11.77 -33.94 15.67
N THR A 136 -11.58 -33.46 16.89
CA THR A 136 -12.68 -33.18 17.83
C THR A 136 -13.00 -31.69 17.78
N ALA A 137 -14.29 -31.33 17.75
CA ALA A 137 -14.78 -29.96 17.56
C ALA A 137 -14.18 -28.92 18.53
N GLY A 138 -13.81 -29.33 19.76
CA GLY A 138 -13.11 -28.47 20.72
C GLY A 138 -11.71 -28.03 20.25
N ALA A 139 -10.97 -28.91 19.57
CA ALA A 139 -9.63 -28.63 19.07
C ALA A 139 -9.64 -27.64 17.89
N PHE A 140 -10.73 -27.55 17.12
CA PHE A 140 -10.87 -26.59 16.02
C PHE A 140 -11.02 -25.15 16.53
N LYS A 141 -11.71 -24.97 17.66
CA LYS A 141 -11.93 -23.65 18.26
C LYS A 141 -10.67 -23.12 18.95
N ASP A 142 -9.92 -24.01 19.60
CA ASP A 142 -8.68 -23.64 20.28
C ASP A 142 -7.52 -23.44 19.29
N GLU A 143 -7.45 -24.24 18.22
CA GLU A 143 -6.48 -24.03 17.14
C GLU A 143 -6.83 -22.79 16.29
N GLY A 144 -8.12 -22.51 16.06
CA GLY A 144 -8.56 -21.28 15.39
C GLY A 144 -8.25 -20.02 16.21
N LYS A 145 -8.45 -20.05 17.53
CA LYS A 145 -8.02 -18.95 18.43
C LYS A 145 -6.52 -18.78 18.45
N ARG A 146 -5.76 -19.89 18.45
CA ARG A 146 -4.31 -19.85 18.47
C ARG A 146 -3.74 -19.38 17.13
N GLN A 147 -4.30 -19.78 16.00
CA GLN A 147 -3.89 -19.28 14.69
C GLN A 147 -4.32 -17.84 14.45
N ALA A 148 -5.46 -17.40 14.98
CA ALA A 148 -5.81 -15.98 14.99
C ALA A 148 -4.84 -15.16 15.86
N TRP A 149 -4.48 -15.64 17.06
CA TRP A 149 -3.52 -14.95 17.92
C TRP A 149 -2.08 -14.97 17.37
N VAL A 150 -1.67 -16.08 16.77
CA VAL A 150 -0.36 -16.19 16.12
C VAL A 150 -0.35 -15.37 14.84
N ALA A 151 -1.40 -15.37 14.02
CA ALA A 151 -1.50 -14.49 12.86
C ALA A 151 -1.43 -13.01 13.29
N VAL A 152 -2.13 -12.63 14.36
CA VAL A 152 -2.03 -11.29 14.94
C VAL A 152 -0.60 -10.99 15.44
N LEU A 153 0.09 -11.94 16.09
CA LEU A 153 1.44 -11.73 16.64
C LEU A 153 2.60 -11.94 15.66
N THR A 154 2.38 -12.58 14.51
CA THR A 154 3.43 -12.92 13.52
C THR A 154 3.27 -12.21 12.18
N THR A 155 2.12 -11.59 11.90
CA THR A 155 2.01 -10.57 10.84
C THR A 155 2.42 -9.22 11.42
N GLY A 156 3.21 -8.46 10.65
CA GLY A 156 3.95 -7.24 11.06
C GLY A 156 3.29 -6.31 12.10
N PRO A 157 1.99 -5.98 12.04
CA PRO A 157 1.38 -5.05 12.99
C PRO A 157 1.37 -5.52 14.45
N GLY A 158 1.26 -6.82 14.76
CA GLY A 158 1.25 -7.26 16.16
C GLY A 158 2.61 -7.31 16.84
N GLN A 159 3.70 -7.52 16.08
CA GLN A 159 5.05 -7.34 16.62
C GLN A 159 5.35 -5.87 16.89
N ILE A 160 4.88 -4.97 16.01
CA ILE A 160 5.03 -3.53 16.19
C ILE A 160 4.17 -3.05 17.37
N ALA A 161 2.92 -3.51 17.48
CA ALA A 161 2.05 -3.18 18.61
C ALA A 161 2.56 -3.77 19.94
N GLN A 162 3.08 -5.00 19.95
CA GLN A 162 3.67 -5.59 21.15
C GLN A 162 4.95 -4.87 21.56
N ARG A 163 5.82 -4.49 20.60
CA ARG A 163 7.03 -3.70 20.85
C ARG A 163 6.70 -2.28 21.29
N ALA A 164 5.73 -1.62 20.67
CA ALA A 164 5.26 -0.29 21.07
C ALA A 164 4.60 -0.32 22.45
N TYR A 165 3.75 -1.30 22.73
CA TYR A 165 3.13 -1.50 24.03
C TYR A 165 4.17 -1.77 25.13
N THR A 166 5.15 -2.66 24.87
CA THR A 166 6.25 -2.88 25.82
C THR A 166 7.19 -1.69 25.94
N PHE A 167 7.41 -0.90 24.88
CA PHE A 167 8.21 0.34 24.93
C PHE A 167 7.55 1.46 25.74
N VAL A 168 6.21 1.58 25.65
CA VAL A 168 5.42 2.57 26.39
C VAL A 168 5.25 2.15 27.85
N VAL A 169 4.90 0.89 28.11
CA VAL A 169 4.67 0.39 29.47
C VAL A 169 5.97 0.24 30.28
N SER A 170 7.12 0.00 29.62
CA SER A 170 8.42 -0.07 30.31
C SER A 170 9.09 1.29 30.55
N GLY A 171 8.53 2.40 30.05
CA GLY A 171 9.13 3.73 30.16
C GLY A 171 10.41 3.93 29.34
N ALA A 172 10.79 2.95 28.50
CA ALA A 172 12.01 2.98 27.69
C ALA A 172 12.01 4.07 26.60
N ILE A 173 10.84 4.66 26.30
CA ILE A 173 10.69 5.79 25.38
C ILE A 173 11.33 7.09 25.93
N PHE A 174 11.40 7.26 27.25
CA PHE A 174 11.96 8.45 27.90
C PHE A 174 13.47 8.35 28.16
N MET A 175 14.12 7.27 27.71
CA MET A 175 15.57 7.13 27.84
C MET A 175 16.28 7.90 26.70
N PRO A 176 17.21 8.82 27.02
CA PRO A 176 17.84 9.71 26.02
C PRO A 176 18.46 8.99 24.82
N ARG A 177 18.97 7.77 25.01
CA ARG A 177 19.60 6.96 23.96
C ARG A 177 18.63 6.51 22.86
N ASN A 178 17.34 6.34 23.19
CA ASN A 178 16.33 5.87 22.24
C ASN A 178 15.67 7.04 21.49
N ILE A 179 15.58 8.22 22.11
CA ILE A 179 15.14 9.47 21.46
C ILE A 179 16.11 9.86 20.35
N ILE A 180 17.43 9.75 20.60
CA ILE A 180 18.47 10.01 19.59
C ILE A 180 18.44 8.99 18.45
N MET A 181 18.08 7.72 18.71
CA MET A 181 17.98 6.71 17.66
C MET A 181 16.76 6.95 16.75
N ILE A 182 15.62 7.37 17.31
CA ILE A 182 14.42 7.75 16.55
C ILE A 182 14.69 9.02 15.72
N LEU A 183 15.37 10.02 16.29
CA LEU A 183 15.83 11.21 15.57
C LEU A 183 16.91 10.90 14.52
N GLY A 184 17.77 9.90 14.75
CA GLY A 184 18.83 9.48 13.83
C GLY A 184 18.29 8.72 12.61
N VAL A 185 17.24 7.92 12.78
CA VAL A 185 16.53 7.26 11.66
C VAL A 185 15.69 8.28 10.88
N ALA A 186 15.09 9.26 11.55
CA ALA A 186 14.37 10.36 10.90
C ALA A 186 15.31 11.36 10.18
N GLY A 187 16.51 11.60 10.72
CA GLY A 187 17.52 12.51 10.13
C GLY A 187 18.44 11.87 9.09
N GLY A 188 18.59 10.53 9.09
CA GLY A 188 19.52 9.80 8.22
C GLY A 188 19.18 9.79 6.73
N TYR A 189 17.97 10.21 6.33
CA TYR A 189 17.58 10.31 4.92
C TYR A 189 17.96 11.64 4.25
N VAL A 190 18.49 12.62 4.99
CA VAL A 190 18.79 13.97 4.48
C VAL A 190 20.25 14.15 4.04
N MET A 191 21.16 13.21 4.31
CA MET A 191 22.60 13.35 3.97
C MET A 191 23.22 12.12 3.28
N GLY A 192 22.55 11.54 2.30
CA GLY A 192 23.04 10.36 1.55
C GLY A 192 22.89 10.50 0.04
N GLY A 193 23.27 11.62 -0.55
CA GLY A 193 23.07 11.85 -1.99
C GLY A 193 23.82 13.03 -2.57
N MET A 194 25.13 13.14 -2.32
CA MET A 194 26.00 14.04 -3.10
C MET A 194 27.00 13.22 -3.92
N ALA A 195 26.63 12.89 -5.15
CA ALA A 195 27.58 12.69 -6.26
C ALA A 195 26.87 12.78 -7.63
N MET A 196 27.32 13.76 -8.43
CA MET A 196 27.27 13.89 -9.91
C MET A 196 26.03 14.45 -10.65
N CYS A 197 26.09 15.77 -10.88
CA CYS A 197 25.90 16.55 -12.12
C CYS A 197 24.73 16.30 -13.11
N SER A 198 23.78 17.26 -13.20
CA SER A 198 23.68 18.26 -14.29
C SER A 198 22.60 19.32 -13.99
N ASN A 199 22.96 20.60 -14.16
CA ASN A 199 22.18 21.79 -13.80
C ASN A 199 21.06 22.12 -14.81
N PHE A 200 19.82 22.22 -14.35
CA PHE A 200 18.85 23.32 -14.56
C PHE A 200 17.51 23.02 -13.87
N SER A 201 17.20 21.74 -13.62
CA SER A 201 16.00 21.30 -12.88
C SER A 201 16.10 21.45 -11.36
N LEU A 202 17.27 21.82 -10.84
CA LEU A 202 17.53 21.90 -9.40
C LEU A 202 16.82 23.06 -8.72
N ARG A 203 16.44 24.14 -9.43
CA ARG A 203 15.69 25.23 -8.77
C ARG A 203 14.26 24.82 -8.50
N ASP A 204 13.56 24.29 -9.50
CA ASP A 204 12.18 23.82 -9.35
C ASP A 204 12.10 22.61 -8.41
N GLN A 205 13.11 21.72 -8.46
CA GLN A 205 13.20 20.59 -7.53
C GLN A 205 13.61 21.00 -6.11
N VAL A 206 14.44 22.05 -5.94
CA VAL A 206 14.76 22.60 -4.62
C VAL A 206 13.57 23.36 -4.06
N GLU A 207 12.82 24.11 -4.86
CA GLU A 207 11.63 24.86 -4.43
C GLU A 207 10.48 23.90 -4.06
N ALA A 208 10.30 22.83 -4.84
CA ALA A 208 9.41 21.71 -4.50
C ALA A 208 9.91 20.92 -3.29
N ALA A 209 11.22 20.71 -3.13
CA ALA A 209 11.80 20.02 -1.98
C ALA A 209 11.78 20.88 -0.71
N THR A 210 11.93 22.20 -0.80
CA THR A 210 11.78 23.14 0.33
C THR A 210 10.33 23.28 0.72
N GLY A 211 9.39 23.30 -0.25
CA GLY A 211 7.96 23.21 0.04
C GLY A 211 7.59 21.91 0.76
N LYS A 212 8.11 20.76 0.29
CA LYS A 212 7.96 19.46 0.96
C LYS A 212 8.67 19.38 2.30
N ALA A 213 9.79 20.10 2.48
CA ALA A 213 10.50 20.17 3.75
C ALA A 213 9.74 21.02 4.77
N GLU A 214 9.20 22.18 4.37
CA GLU A 214 8.34 23.01 5.23
C GLU A 214 7.03 22.30 5.59
N GLU A 215 6.46 21.53 4.66
CA GLU A 215 5.28 20.70 4.92
C GLU A 215 5.60 19.56 5.90
N LYS A 216 6.76 18.90 5.74
CA LYS A 216 7.24 17.89 6.69
C LYS A 216 7.64 18.51 8.05
N GLU A 217 8.15 19.73 8.08
CA GLU A 217 8.50 20.45 9.29
C GLU A 217 7.23 20.90 10.04
N LYS A 218 6.17 21.28 9.32
CA LYS A 218 4.81 21.45 9.89
C LYS A 218 4.20 20.14 10.38
N GLN A 219 4.44 19.02 9.69
CA GLN A 219 4.03 17.69 10.15
C GLN A 219 4.81 17.24 11.40
N VAL A 220 6.10 17.57 11.49
CA VAL A 220 6.94 17.32 12.66
C VAL A 220 6.55 18.23 13.82
N GLN A 221 6.30 19.52 13.59
CA GLN A 221 5.74 20.43 14.60
C GLN A 221 4.37 19.98 15.08
N LEU A 222 3.52 19.44 14.19
CA LEU A 222 2.23 18.87 14.57
C LEU A 222 2.39 17.55 15.35
N LEU A 223 3.35 16.70 14.99
CA LEU A 223 3.70 15.49 15.75
C LEU A 223 4.27 15.87 17.13
N GLU A 224 5.09 16.90 17.20
CA GLU A 224 5.54 17.51 18.45
C GLU A 224 4.37 18.11 19.23
N ASP A 225 3.39 18.75 18.60
CA ASP A 225 2.18 19.26 19.25
C ASP A 225 1.22 18.15 19.70
N LEU A 226 1.14 17.03 18.96
CA LEU A 226 0.39 15.81 19.32
C LEU A 226 1.07 15.06 20.48
N VAL A 227 2.39 15.11 20.56
CA VAL A 227 3.18 14.55 21.66
C VAL A 227 3.18 15.48 22.88
N ASN A 228 3.18 16.80 22.66
CA ASN A 228 3.38 17.79 23.73
C ASN A 228 2.10 18.46 24.24
N ASN A 229 0.96 18.48 23.51
CA ASN A 229 -0.18 19.29 23.98
C ASN A 229 -1.61 18.98 23.51
N LYS A 230 -1.93 17.94 22.71
CA LYS A 230 -3.32 17.50 22.51
C LYS A 230 -3.43 16.00 22.35
N ASP A 231 -4.43 15.42 23.02
CA ASP A 231 -4.79 14.01 22.89
C ASP A 231 -4.99 13.72 21.40
N SER A 232 -4.37 12.66 20.84
CA SER A 232 -4.46 12.37 19.39
C SER A 232 -5.90 12.19 18.88
N THR A 233 -6.86 12.03 19.80
CA THR A 233 -8.32 12.03 19.60
C THR A 233 -8.93 13.42 19.33
N ASP A 234 -8.22 14.52 19.58
CA ASP A 234 -8.72 15.90 19.44
C ASP A 234 -8.65 16.45 18.00
N LEU A 235 -8.01 15.73 17.07
CA LEU A 235 -8.02 16.11 15.66
C LEU A 235 -9.47 16.10 15.13
N ARG A 236 -9.91 17.21 14.56
CA ARG A 236 -11.23 17.28 13.94
C ARG A 236 -11.26 16.48 12.64
N PHE A 237 -12.44 15.99 12.26
CA PHE A 237 -12.61 15.17 11.06
C PHE A 237 -12.09 15.88 9.79
N GLU A 238 -12.36 17.17 9.68
CA GLU A 238 -11.98 18.00 8.54
C GLU A 238 -10.45 18.17 8.45
N GLU A 239 -9.79 18.23 9.61
CA GLU A 239 -8.33 18.31 9.72
C GLU A 239 -7.66 16.99 9.30
N LEU A 240 -8.25 15.85 9.70
CA LEU A 240 -7.81 14.53 9.23
C LEU A 240 -8.01 14.39 7.72
N ALA A 241 -9.13 14.89 7.17
CA ALA A 241 -9.38 14.88 5.73
C ALA A 241 -8.27 15.58 4.95
N ARG A 242 -7.88 16.79 5.38
CA ARG A 242 -6.75 17.53 4.79
C ARG A 242 -5.44 16.75 4.88
N GLN A 243 -5.10 16.22 6.05
CA GLN A 243 -3.82 15.52 6.26
C GLN A 243 -3.70 14.24 5.43
N ILE A 244 -4.80 13.50 5.32
CA ILE A 244 -4.81 12.20 4.64
C ILE A 244 -4.83 12.38 3.12
N THR A 245 -5.63 13.31 2.61
CA THR A 245 -5.73 13.55 1.17
C THR A 245 -4.62 14.45 0.64
N GLY A 246 -3.94 15.19 1.53
CA GLY A 246 -3.06 16.29 1.16
C GLY A 246 -3.79 17.52 0.60
N ALA A 247 -5.11 17.50 0.44
CA ALA A 247 -5.85 18.63 -0.14
C ALA A 247 -6.00 19.76 0.89
N THR A 248 -5.22 20.83 0.73
CA THR A 248 -5.06 21.89 1.73
C THR A 248 -6.37 22.62 2.06
N GLN A 249 -7.23 22.83 1.06
CA GLN A 249 -8.50 23.54 1.23
C GLN A 249 -9.64 22.64 1.71
N LEU A 250 -9.48 21.31 1.69
CA LEU A 250 -10.56 20.37 2.01
C LEU A 250 -11.08 20.53 3.44
N ALA A 251 -10.21 20.85 4.40
CA ALA A 251 -10.63 21.09 5.78
C ALA A 251 -11.61 22.28 5.87
N ALA A 252 -11.33 23.36 5.15
CA ALA A 252 -12.20 24.54 5.14
C ALA A 252 -13.50 24.25 4.38
N ALA A 253 -13.40 23.59 3.21
CA ALA A 253 -14.56 23.19 2.41
C ALA A 253 -15.58 22.37 3.23
N LEU A 254 -15.10 21.33 3.92
CA LEU A 254 -15.94 20.44 4.73
C LEU A 254 -16.51 21.16 5.96
N LYS A 255 -15.71 22.03 6.59
CA LYS A 255 -16.19 22.82 7.73
C LYS A 255 -17.33 23.76 7.33
N ASP A 256 -17.24 24.36 6.15
CA ASP A 256 -18.23 25.32 5.63
C ASP A 256 -19.45 24.63 5.01
N ASP A 257 -19.40 23.30 4.77
CA ASP A 257 -20.49 22.48 4.25
C ASP A 257 -20.82 21.27 5.14
N PRO A 258 -21.61 21.48 6.22
CA PRO A 258 -21.97 20.41 7.15
C PRO A 258 -22.76 19.27 6.50
N LYS A 259 -23.54 19.56 5.45
CA LYS A 259 -24.36 18.57 4.73
C LYS A 259 -23.45 17.61 3.97
N LEU A 260 -22.49 18.15 3.20
CA LEU A 260 -21.48 17.34 2.53
C LEU A 260 -20.65 16.55 3.55
N THR A 261 -20.20 17.18 4.63
CA THR A 261 -19.41 16.54 5.68
C THR A 261 -20.11 15.35 6.33
N GLY A 262 -21.40 15.47 6.62
CA GLY A 262 -22.20 14.35 7.13
C GLY A 262 -22.19 13.14 6.18
N MET A 263 -22.40 13.40 4.88
CA MET A 263 -22.37 12.35 3.85
C MET A 263 -20.97 11.73 3.69
N VAL A 264 -19.90 12.55 3.70
CA VAL A 264 -18.51 12.05 3.59
C VAL A 264 -18.19 11.12 4.75
N LYS A 265 -18.57 11.46 6.00
CA LYS A 265 -18.39 10.59 7.17
C LYS A 265 -19.11 9.26 6.99
N GLU A 266 -20.37 9.29 6.55
CA GLU A 266 -21.16 8.09 6.33
C GLU A 266 -20.52 7.18 5.26
N LYS A 267 -20.16 7.73 4.10
CA LYS A 267 -19.53 6.99 3.00
C LYS A 267 -18.15 6.45 3.39
N ALA A 268 -17.33 7.24 4.08
CA ALA A 268 -16.01 6.79 4.54
C ALA A 268 -16.14 5.58 5.48
N ARG A 269 -17.10 5.64 6.43
CA ARG A 269 -17.42 4.51 7.30
C ARG A 269 -17.81 3.25 6.52
N LEU A 270 -18.64 3.40 5.48
CA LEU A 270 -19.05 2.28 4.62
C LEU A 270 -17.88 1.69 3.83
N ILE A 271 -16.92 2.51 3.39
CA ILE A 271 -15.71 2.04 2.70
C ILE A 271 -14.81 1.24 3.65
N PHE A 272 -14.59 1.71 4.88
CA PHE A 272 -13.83 0.93 5.88
C PHE A 272 -14.49 -0.42 6.17
N GLN A 273 -15.83 -0.46 6.24
CA GLN A 273 -16.59 -1.70 6.47
C GLN A 273 -16.57 -2.66 5.27
N ASN A 274 -16.47 -2.15 4.05
CA ASN A 274 -16.52 -2.93 2.80
C ASN A 274 -15.24 -2.77 1.96
N SER A 275 -14.08 -2.75 2.63
CA SER A 275 -12.78 -2.53 2.01
C SER A 275 -12.42 -3.58 0.96
N ASN A 276 -12.99 -4.78 1.08
CA ASN A 276 -12.84 -5.88 0.12
C ASN A 276 -13.26 -5.49 -1.32
N LYS A 277 -14.23 -4.60 -1.49
CA LYS A 277 -14.66 -4.10 -2.82
C LYS A 277 -13.59 -3.30 -3.56
N TYR A 278 -12.57 -2.86 -2.84
CA TYR A 278 -11.46 -2.07 -3.34
C TYR A 278 -10.13 -2.82 -3.32
N GLU A 279 -10.14 -4.15 -3.11
CA GLU A 279 -8.91 -4.96 -3.08
C GLU A 279 -8.03 -4.75 -4.32
N TRP A 280 -8.65 -4.55 -5.49
CA TRP A 280 -7.94 -4.27 -6.74
C TRP A 280 -7.04 -3.03 -6.69
N LEU A 281 -7.31 -2.09 -5.76
CA LEU A 281 -6.57 -0.83 -5.60
C LEU A 281 -5.73 -0.83 -4.31
N VAL A 282 -6.26 -1.38 -3.21
CA VAL A 282 -5.59 -1.30 -1.90
C VAL A 282 -4.59 -2.44 -1.66
N ASN A 283 -4.68 -3.55 -2.40
CA ASN A 283 -3.75 -4.68 -2.29
C ASN A 283 -2.69 -4.61 -3.42
N PRO A 284 -1.39 -4.45 -3.11
CA PRO A 284 -0.34 -4.34 -4.12
C PRO A 284 -0.20 -5.57 -5.03
N GLY A 285 -0.68 -6.73 -4.58
CA GLY A 285 -0.67 -7.96 -5.36
C GLY A 285 -1.87 -8.16 -6.27
N ALA A 286 -2.98 -7.44 -6.05
CA ALA A 286 -4.23 -7.61 -6.77
C ALA A 286 -4.39 -6.55 -7.87
N GLY A 287 -5.12 -6.89 -8.95
CA GLY A 287 -5.61 -5.88 -9.90
C GLY A 287 -4.56 -5.00 -10.57
N LYS A 288 -3.30 -5.45 -10.71
CA LYS A 288 -2.16 -4.62 -11.15
C LYS A 288 -2.44 -3.71 -12.34
N ARG A 289 -3.06 -4.22 -13.41
CA ARG A 289 -3.39 -3.41 -14.60
C ARG A 289 -4.34 -2.27 -14.26
N ARG A 290 -5.34 -2.52 -13.42
CA ARG A 290 -6.34 -1.53 -13.01
C ARG A 290 -5.77 -0.50 -12.03
N ALA A 291 -4.94 -0.94 -11.08
CA ALA A 291 -4.18 -0.05 -10.21
C ALA A 291 -3.23 0.85 -11.03
N ASN A 292 -2.60 0.31 -12.08
CA ASN A 292 -1.78 1.09 -13.00
C ASN A 292 -2.61 2.12 -13.78
N ASN A 293 -3.78 1.76 -14.33
CA ASN A 293 -4.67 2.72 -15.00
C ASN A 293 -5.11 3.85 -14.04
N PHE A 294 -5.34 3.53 -12.77
CA PHE A 294 -5.63 4.51 -11.73
C PHE A 294 -4.42 5.44 -11.50
N ALA A 295 -3.21 4.88 -11.39
CA ALA A 295 -1.98 5.65 -11.24
C ALA A 295 -1.71 6.55 -12.46
N GLU A 296 -1.89 6.04 -13.69
CA GLU A 296 -1.78 6.79 -14.93
C GLU A 296 -2.79 7.95 -14.99
N PHE A 297 -4.02 7.73 -14.53
CA PHE A 297 -5.03 8.78 -14.43
C PHE A 297 -4.64 9.84 -13.39
N ARG A 298 -4.15 9.44 -12.22
CA ARG A 298 -3.61 10.33 -11.19
C ARG A 298 -2.50 11.22 -11.76
N GLU A 299 -1.48 10.60 -12.36
CA GLU A 299 -0.35 11.31 -12.96
C GLU A 299 -0.79 12.26 -14.07
N SER A 300 -1.78 11.87 -14.88
CA SER A 300 -2.33 12.74 -15.91
C SER A 300 -3.03 13.97 -15.34
N LEU A 301 -3.78 13.85 -14.24
CA LEU A 301 -4.42 14.98 -13.56
C LEU A 301 -3.39 15.88 -12.86
N GLU A 302 -2.37 15.30 -12.23
CA GLU A 302 -1.28 16.04 -11.57
C GLU A 302 -0.43 16.85 -12.57
N GLN A 303 -0.40 16.44 -13.85
CA GLN A 303 0.29 17.15 -14.94
C GLN A 303 -0.59 18.15 -15.69
N SER A 304 -1.90 18.22 -15.41
CA SER A 304 -2.81 19.18 -16.05
C SER A 304 -2.81 20.54 -15.34
N ASP A 305 -3.38 21.56 -15.98
CA ASP A 305 -3.52 22.92 -15.42
C ASP A 305 -4.62 23.03 -14.33
N LEU A 306 -5.00 21.92 -13.69
CA LEU A 306 -5.90 21.91 -12.54
C LEU A 306 -5.14 22.31 -11.27
N ASP A 307 -5.82 22.95 -10.32
CA ASP A 307 -5.25 23.13 -9.00
C ASP A 307 -4.96 21.76 -8.34
N GLY A 308 -3.86 21.69 -7.59
CA GLY A 308 -3.36 20.43 -7.05
C GLY A 308 -4.34 19.74 -6.08
N ASP A 309 -5.16 20.51 -5.36
CA ASP A 309 -6.17 19.97 -4.44
C ASP A 309 -7.32 19.31 -5.22
N THR A 310 -7.80 19.94 -6.29
CA THR A 310 -8.82 19.39 -7.20
C THR A 310 -8.32 18.13 -7.90
N ALA A 311 -7.09 18.13 -8.43
CA ALA A 311 -6.49 16.95 -9.07
C ALA A 311 -6.41 15.75 -8.12
N ARG A 312 -5.99 15.97 -6.88
CA ARG A 312 -5.92 14.94 -5.82
C ARG A 312 -7.29 14.32 -5.54
N LEU A 313 -8.34 15.13 -5.43
CA LEU A 313 -9.69 14.61 -5.16
C LEU A 313 -10.30 13.89 -6.37
N LEU A 314 -10.19 14.48 -7.58
CA LEU A 314 -10.78 13.92 -8.80
C LEU A 314 -10.18 12.57 -9.18
N THR A 315 -8.93 12.32 -8.83
CA THR A 315 -8.28 11.00 -9.01
C THR A 315 -9.14 9.87 -8.46
N TYR A 316 -9.78 10.06 -7.30
CA TYR A 316 -10.58 9.03 -6.63
C TYR A 316 -11.96 8.80 -7.25
N ALA A 317 -12.36 9.59 -8.25
CA ALA A 317 -13.53 9.27 -9.06
C ALA A 317 -13.30 7.96 -9.85
N ALA A 318 -12.05 7.65 -10.23
CA ALA A 318 -11.65 6.40 -10.89
C ALA A 318 -11.70 5.17 -9.95
N ALA A 319 -11.72 5.39 -8.63
CA ALA A 319 -11.72 4.31 -7.64
C ALA A 319 -13.13 3.70 -7.47
N VAL A 320 -13.74 3.18 -8.53
CA VAL A 320 -15.10 2.60 -8.50
C VAL A 320 -15.07 1.17 -7.90
N PRO A 321 -16.01 0.77 -7.02
CA PRO A 321 -16.08 -0.61 -6.55
C PRO A 321 -16.50 -1.59 -7.67
N ASP A 322 -16.10 -2.86 -7.55
CA ASP A 322 -16.69 -3.97 -8.31
C ASP A 322 -16.60 -3.92 -9.88
N LEU A 323 -15.56 -3.30 -10.49
CA LEU A 323 -15.28 -3.52 -11.92
C LEU A 323 -14.73 -4.93 -12.12
N SER A 324 -15.61 -5.86 -12.51
CA SER A 324 -15.21 -7.22 -12.88
C SER A 324 -14.61 -7.29 -14.29
N GLN A 325 -14.89 -6.27 -15.14
CA GLN A 325 -14.31 -6.08 -16.46
C GLN A 325 -13.80 -4.64 -16.63
N GLU A 326 -12.63 -4.51 -17.27
CA GLU A 326 -11.82 -3.27 -17.25
C GLU A 326 -12.41 -2.10 -18.03
N SER A 327 -13.38 -2.33 -18.92
CA SER A 327 -13.94 -1.27 -19.78
C SER A 327 -15.39 -0.92 -19.48
N TRP A 328 -16.19 -1.82 -18.88
CA TRP A 328 -17.62 -1.62 -18.69
C TRP A 328 -18.07 -1.89 -17.27
N THR A 329 -18.95 -1.03 -16.78
CA THR A 329 -19.59 -1.19 -15.47
C THR A 329 -21.03 -0.76 -15.51
N ARG A 330 -21.79 -1.33 -14.57
CA ARG A 330 -23.11 -0.85 -14.22
C ARG A 330 -22.97 0.32 -13.26
N LEU A 331 -23.66 1.41 -13.53
CA LEU A 331 -23.86 2.53 -12.60
C LEU A 331 -25.32 2.94 -12.57
N THR A 332 -25.72 3.57 -11.48
CA THR A 332 -27.01 4.25 -11.39
C THR A 332 -26.83 5.73 -11.71
N ASP A 333 -27.52 6.20 -12.74
CA ASP A 333 -27.49 7.58 -13.22
C ASP A 333 -28.24 8.54 -12.27
N SER A 334 -28.26 9.83 -12.63
CA SER A 334 -28.90 10.90 -11.86
C SER A 334 -30.43 10.87 -11.87
N ASP A 335 -31.04 10.08 -12.76
CA ASP A 335 -32.48 9.84 -12.85
C ASP A 335 -32.89 8.52 -12.15
N GLY A 336 -31.94 7.77 -11.59
CA GLY A 336 -32.16 6.53 -10.87
C GLY A 336 -32.19 5.27 -11.74
N ASN A 337 -31.77 5.37 -13.01
CA ASN A 337 -31.72 4.26 -13.95
C ASN A 337 -30.37 3.56 -13.92
N ASP A 338 -30.37 2.23 -14.08
CA ASP A 338 -29.14 1.48 -14.33
C ASP A 338 -28.67 1.74 -15.77
N VAL A 339 -27.44 2.21 -15.91
CA VAL A 339 -26.80 2.56 -17.18
C VAL A 339 -25.43 1.93 -17.31
N CYS A 340 -24.95 1.87 -18.54
CA CYS A 340 -23.59 1.49 -18.86
C CYS A 340 -22.64 2.66 -18.63
N ALA A 341 -21.51 2.36 -18.00
CA ALA A 341 -20.43 3.29 -17.78
C ALA A 341 -19.14 2.69 -18.30
N ARG A 342 -18.30 3.54 -18.90
CA ARG A 342 -17.13 3.10 -19.66
C ARG A 342 -15.85 3.80 -19.21
N GLY A 343 -14.73 3.09 -19.34
CA GLY A 343 -13.38 3.63 -19.15
C GLY A 343 -12.96 3.78 -17.68
N PRO A 344 -11.79 4.40 -17.42
CA PRO A 344 -11.16 4.42 -16.09
C PRO A 344 -11.98 5.18 -15.03
N LEU A 345 -12.76 6.19 -15.45
CA LEU A 345 -13.69 6.91 -14.58
C LEU A 345 -15.07 6.27 -14.48
N GLY A 346 -15.38 5.28 -15.32
CA GLY A 346 -16.74 4.75 -15.46
C GLY A 346 -17.73 5.85 -15.83
N LEU A 347 -17.45 6.63 -16.89
CA LEU A 347 -18.35 7.71 -17.32
C LEU A 347 -19.55 7.13 -18.07
N THR A 348 -20.75 7.61 -17.73
CA THR A 348 -21.96 7.34 -18.52
C THR A 348 -21.86 8.02 -19.89
N TYR A 349 -22.66 7.56 -20.87
CA TYR A 349 -22.74 8.21 -22.18
C TYR A 349 -23.07 9.72 -22.05
N ARG A 350 -24.05 10.05 -21.19
CA ARG A 350 -24.49 11.42 -20.92
C ARG A 350 -23.41 12.27 -20.29
N GLN A 351 -22.70 11.77 -19.27
CA GLN A 351 -21.56 12.47 -18.68
C GLN A 351 -20.49 12.78 -19.71
N ALA A 352 -20.11 11.80 -20.52
CA ALA A 352 -19.07 11.98 -21.52
C ALA A 352 -19.47 13.02 -22.57
N ARG A 353 -20.70 12.95 -23.09
CA ARG A 353 -21.25 13.95 -24.01
C ARG A 353 -21.22 15.35 -23.41
N ASN A 354 -21.67 15.50 -22.17
CA ASN A 354 -21.76 16.79 -21.49
C ASN A 354 -20.38 17.36 -21.13
N LEU A 355 -19.35 16.52 -21.00
CA LEU A 355 -17.94 16.92 -20.90
C LEU A 355 -17.30 17.21 -22.27
N GLY A 356 -18.05 17.08 -23.37
CA GLY A 356 -17.56 17.28 -24.73
C GLY A 356 -16.62 16.17 -25.23
N LEU A 357 -16.76 14.96 -24.70
CA LEU A 357 -16.08 13.76 -25.18
C LEU A 357 -16.92 13.09 -26.27
N THR A 358 -16.26 12.57 -27.30
CA THR A 358 -16.89 11.65 -28.26
C THR A 358 -17.09 10.31 -27.56
N ALA A 359 -18.34 9.88 -27.37
CA ALA A 359 -18.69 8.61 -26.74
C ALA A 359 -19.57 7.79 -27.68
N SER A 360 -19.36 6.47 -27.71
CA SER A 360 -20.26 5.58 -28.44
C SER A 360 -21.55 5.39 -27.62
N LEU A 361 -22.69 5.44 -28.30
CA LEU A 361 -23.99 5.23 -27.66
C LEU A 361 -24.06 3.83 -27.05
N ASP A 362 -24.51 3.73 -25.81
CA ASP A 362 -24.64 2.47 -25.08
C ASP A 362 -25.98 2.36 -24.34
N ALA A 363 -26.36 1.15 -23.96
CA ALA A 363 -27.56 0.86 -23.21
C ALA A 363 -27.33 -0.33 -22.29
N TYR A 364 -27.77 -0.20 -21.04
CA TYR A 364 -27.76 -1.30 -20.09
C TYR A 364 -28.94 -2.23 -20.34
N ILE A 365 -28.65 -3.54 -20.33
CA ILE A 365 -29.64 -4.59 -20.57
C ILE A 365 -29.55 -5.63 -19.46
N GLN A 366 -30.70 -5.94 -18.87
CA GLN A 366 -30.86 -7.07 -17.98
C GLN A 366 -31.78 -8.11 -18.64
N GLY A 367 -31.30 -9.33 -18.88
CA GLY A 367 -32.07 -10.34 -19.59
C GLY A 367 -31.27 -11.50 -20.17
N ASN A 368 -31.81 -12.15 -21.20
CA ASN A 368 -31.12 -13.20 -21.94
C ASN A 368 -30.38 -12.59 -23.13
N SER A 369 -29.09 -12.89 -23.33
CA SER A 369 -28.32 -12.34 -24.45
C SER A 369 -28.93 -12.71 -25.80
N ALA A 370 -29.59 -13.88 -25.91
CA ALA A 370 -30.24 -14.34 -27.13
C ALA A 370 -31.36 -13.41 -27.63
N ASP A 371 -31.94 -12.57 -26.76
CA ASP A 371 -32.97 -11.59 -27.15
C ASP A 371 -32.36 -10.41 -27.94
N PHE A 372 -31.04 -10.23 -27.82
CA PHE A 372 -30.28 -9.13 -28.40
C PHE A 372 -29.16 -9.59 -29.33
N ASP A 373 -28.92 -10.90 -29.43
CA ASP A 373 -27.89 -11.51 -30.28
C ASP A 373 -28.51 -12.06 -31.58
N GLY A 374 -27.84 -11.85 -32.72
CA GLY A 374 -28.30 -12.27 -34.06
C GLY A 374 -28.91 -11.19 -34.97
N GLU A 375 -29.16 -11.53 -36.25
CA GLU A 375 -29.66 -10.57 -37.26
C GLU A 375 -31.08 -10.06 -36.98
N GLY A 376 -31.95 -10.91 -36.43
CA GLY A 376 -33.34 -10.56 -36.12
C GLY A 376 -33.51 -9.60 -34.93
N SER A 377 -32.47 -9.36 -34.13
CA SER A 377 -32.52 -8.50 -32.95
C SER A 377 -32.19 -7.03 -33.24
N ARG A 378 -31.91 -6.67 -34.50
CA ARG A 378 -31.42 -5.33 -34.87
C ARG A 378 -32.38 -4.22 -34.46
N GLU A 379 -33.69 -4.41 -34.64
CA GLU A 379 -34.71 -3.42 -34.24
C GLU A 379 -34.79 -3.26 -32.73
N ALA A 380 -34.72 -4.36 -31.97
CA ALA A 380 -34.72 -4.33 -30.51
C ALA A 380 -33.47 -3.63 -29.94
N ARG A 381 -32.29 -3.88 -30.54
CA ARG A 381 -31.05 -3.18 -30.20
C ARG A 381 -31.14 -1.69 -30.48
N LYS A 382 -31.62 -1.31 -31.67
CA LYS A 382 -31.83 0.10 -32.03
C LYS A 382 -32.79 0.78 -31.07
N ALA A 383 -33.93 0.15 -30.73
CA ALA A 383 -34.89 0.72 -29.79
C ALA A 383 -34.26 1.02 -28.42
N LYS A 384 -33.46 0.08 -27.87
CA LYS A 384 -32.77 0.29 -26.59
C LYS A 384 -31.75 1.41 -26.62
N LEU A 385 -30.97 1.50 -27.70
CA LEU A 385 -30.00 2.59 -27.88
C LEU A 385 -30.71 3.94 -28.09
N SER A 386 -31.83 3.97 -28.83
CA SER A 386 -32.67 5.16 -29.00
C SER A 386 -33.21 5.68 -27.66
N GLU A 387 -33.56 4.80 -26.71
CA GLU A 387 -33.97 5.19 -25.36
C GLU A 387 -32.84 5.95 -24.65
N THR A 388 -31.59 5.45 -24.70
CA THR A 388 -30.44 6.15 -24.11
C THR A 388 -30.19 7.49 -24.80
N ALA A 389 -30.27 7.52 -26.13
CA ALA A 389 -30.04 8.74 -26.89
C ALA A 389 -31.09 9.82 -26.59
N ALA A 390 -32.36 9.41 -26.45
CA ALA A 390 -33.44 10.31 -26.04
C ALA A 390 -33.27 10.80 -24.59
N ALA A 391 -32.87 9.92 -23.66
CA ALA A 391 -32.57 10.29 -22.27
C ALA A 391 -31.37 11.24 -22.14
N ALA A 392 -30.46 11.20 -23.12
CA ALA A 392 -29.36 12.13 -23.26
C ALA A 392 -29.74 13.39 -24.05
N ASN A 393 -31.00 13.62 -24.44
CA ASN A 393 -31.47 14.76 -25.22
C ASN A 393 -30.79 14.91 -26.61
N LEU A 394 -30.68 13.82 -27.36
CA LEU A 394 -30.34 13.88 -28.79
C LEU A 394 -31.60 14.18 -29.61
N SER A 395 -31.46 14.98 -30.69
CA SER A 395 -32.54 15.20 -31.66
C SER A 395 -32.75 13.97 -32.54
N GLY A 396 -33.93 13.83 -33.15
CA GLY A 396 -34.28 12.69 -34.00
C GLY A 396 -33.23 12.38 -35.08
N ASP A 397 -32.79 13.39 -35.83
CA ASP A 397 -31.77 13.23 -36.88
C ASP A 397 -30.41 12.78 -36.30
N ALA A 398 -30.02 13.32 -35.13
CA ALA A 398 -28.79 12.92 -34.46
C ALA A 398 -28.86 11.50 -33.87
N ILE A 399 -30.07 11.03 -33.51
CA ILE A 399 -30.29 9.63 -33.09
C ILE A 399 -30.11 8.71 -34.28
N GLU A 400 -30.67 9.04 -35.45
CA GLU A 400 -30.51 8.20 -36.65
C GLU A 400 -29.04 8.09 -37.06
N GLU A 401 -28.30 9.20 -37.05
CA GLU A 401 -26.86 9.22 -37.32
C GLU A 401 -26.06 8.40 -36.29
N ALA A 402 -26.34 8.56 -35.00
CA ALA A 402 -25.66 7.81 -33.95
C ALA A 402 -25.95 6.29 -33.98
N LEU A 403 -27.05 5.88 -34.62
CA LEU A 403 -27.44 4.48 -34.82
C LEU A 403 -27.02 3.92 -36.18
N ASP A 404 -26.31 4.71 -36.99
CA ASP A 404 -25.74 4.27 -38.25
C ASP A 404 -24.40 3.57 -38.00
N GLY A 405 -24.47 2.24 -37.83
CA GLY A 405 -23.32 1.40 -37.55
C GLY A 405 -23.66 0.01 -37.07
N GLU A 406 -22.63 -0.75 -36.71
CA GLU A 406 -22.76 -2.03 -36.05
C GLU A 406 -22.88 -1.85 -34.54
N SER A 407 -23.66 -2.72 -33.89
CA SER A 407 -23.81 -2.73 -32.43
C SER A 407 -23.36 -4.07 -31.88
N ALA A 408 -22.68 -4.03 -30.74
CA ALA A 408 -22.11 -5.18 -30.06
C ALA A 408 -22.62 -5.27 -28.61
N LEU A 409 -22.52 -6.48 -28.03
CA LEU A 409 -22.99 -6.79 -26.69
C LEU A 409 -21.84 -7.33 -25.85
N ILE A 410 -21.66 -6.80 -24.63
CA ILE A 410 -20.64 -7.26 -23.68
C ILE A 410 -21.23 -7.51 -22.29
N GLY A 411 -20.82 -8.60 -21.62
CA GLY A 411 -21.30 -8.95 -20.28
C GLY A 411 -20.51 -8.23 -19.17
N ILE A 412 -21.19 -7.79 -18.09
CA ILE A 412 -20.59 -6.88 -17.09
C ILE A 412 -20.24 -7.54 -15.75
N GLN A 413 -21.14 -8.34 -15.17
CA GLN A 413 -20.95 -8.97 -13.85
C GLN A 413 -21.59 -10.35 -13.75
N THR A 414 -22.83 -10.51 -14.24
CA THR A 414 -23.56 -11.78 -14.24
C THR A 414 -23.85 -12.24 -15.67
N SER A 415 -24.23 -13.50 -15.86
CA SER A 415 -24.61 -14.05 -17.17
C SER A 415 -25.91 -13.44 -17.75
N ARG A 416 -26.48 -12.41 -17.11
CA ARG A 416 -27.75 -11.77 -17.46
C ARG A 416 -27.67 -10.23 -17.52
N GLU A 417 -26.48 -9.65 -17.33
CA GLU A 417 -26.29 -8.20 -17.35
C GLU A 417 -25.28 -7.84 -18.44
N PHE A 418 -25.72 -7.00 -19.36
CA PHE A 418 -24.98 -6.67 -20.57
C PHE A 418 -24.98 -5.17 -20.85
N CYS A 419 -23.92 -4.69 -21.48
CA CYS A 419 -23.89 -3.42 -22.17
C CYS A 419 -24.01 -3.66 -23.67
N LEU A 420 -25.08 -3.12 -24.25
CA LEU A 420 -25.22 -2.96 -25.69
C LEU A 420 -24.57 -1.64 -26.07
N TYR A 421 -23.70 -1.62 -27.08
CA TYR A 421 -23.04 -0.39 -27.51
C TYR A 421 -22.86 -0.35 -29.03
N MET A 422 -22.76 0.86 -29.58
CA MET A 422 -22.38 1.08 -30.97
C MET A 422 -20.85 0.95 -31.11
N GLU A 423 -20.39 0.21 -32.12
CA GLU A 423 -18.95 0.13 -32.39
C GLU A 423 -18.43 1.44 -32.98
N GLY A 424 -17.31 1.94 -32.46
CA GLY A 424 -16.73 3.22 -32.88
C GLY A 424 -15.67 3.76 -31.94
N GLU A 425 -15.24 5.00 -32.19
CA GLU A 425 -14.35 5.73 -31.28
C GLU A 425 -15.10 6.07 -29.99
N ASP A 426 -14.47 5.77 -28.85
CA ASP A 426 -14.97 6.14 -27.53
C ASP A 426 -13.87 6.74 -26.67
N GLN A 427 -13.92 8.06 -26.52
CA GLN A 427 -12.92 8.83 -25.79
C GLN A 427 -13.00 8.62 -24.28
N ARG A 428 -14.05 7.96 -23.76
CA ARG A 428 -14.11 7.55 -22.36
C ARG A 428 -13.00 6.56 -22.00
N GLU A 429 -12.40 5.87 -22.97
CA GLU A 429 -11.27 4.96 -22.69
C GLU A 429 -9.92 5.68 -22.60
N SER A 430 -9.84 6.92 -23.10
CA SER A 430 -8.58 7.66 -23.17
C SER A 430 -8.41 8.60 -21.97
N VAL A 431 -7.49 8.24 -21.07
CA VAL A 431 -7.06 9.06 -19.92
C VAL A 431 -6.77 10.50 -20.36
N SER A 432 -5.94 10.70 -21.38
CA SER A 432 -5.58 12.04 -21.86
C SER A 432 -6.74 12.87 -22.42
N ARG A 433 -7.79 12.23 -22.98
CA ARG A 433 -8.98 12.92 -23.48
C ARG A 433 -9.87 13.33 -22.31
N ILE A 434 -10.06 12.42 -21.36
CA ILE A 434 -10.80 12.68 -20.13
C ILE A 434 -10.17 13.83 -19.34
N THR A 435 -8.86 13.78 -19.09
CA THR A 435 -8.14 14.83 -18.35
C THR A 435 -8.34 16.20 -18.99
N ARG A 436 -8.15 16.31 -20.32
CA ARG A 436 -8.37 17.58 -21.03
C ARG A 436 -9.81 18.08 -20.99
N ALA A 437 -10.79 17.17 -20.99
CA ALA A 437 -12.19 17.54 -20.84
C ALA A 437 -12.50 18.05 -19.43
N ILE A 438 -11.97 17.37 -18.40
CA ILE A 438 -12.05 17.82 -17.01
C ILE A 438 -11.40 19.20 -16.86
N GLU A 439 -10.17 19.37 -17.32
CA GLU A 439 -9.42 20.64 -17.27
C GLU A 439 -10.21 21.79 -17.91
N ARG A 440 -10.76 21.58 -19.11
CA ARG A 440 -11.57 22.58 -19.81
C ARG A 440 -12.78 23.06 -19.00
N HIS A 441 -13.42 22.16 -18.26
CA HIS A 441 -14.68 22.46 -17.58
C HIS A 441 -14.52 22.74 -16.07
N MET A 442 -13.42 22.30 -15.46
CA MET A 442 -13.18 22.34 -14.02
C MET A 442 -11.90 23.09 -13.64
N GLY A 443 -11.10 23.55 -14.61
CA GLY A 443 -9.97 24.45 -14.37
C GLY A 443 -10.41 25.85 -13.95
N ASP A 444 -9.47 26.80 -13.97
CA ASP A 444 -9.70 28.17 -13.50
C ASP A 444 -10.80 28.90 -14.28
N ASP A 445 -10.92 28.62 -15.58
CA ASP A 445 -11.94 29.22 -16.46
C ASP A 445 -13.28 28.44 -16.48
N GLY A 446 -13.48 27.52 -15.54
CA GLY A 446 -14.68 26.72 -15.46
C GLY A 446 -15.95 27.55 -15.22
N LEU A 447 -16.91 27.49 -16.15
CA LEU A 447 -18.19 28.22 -16.01
C LEU A 447 -18.94 27.81 -14.74
N LYS A 448 -19.59 28.78 -14.06
CA LYS A 448 -20.41 28.53 -12.87
C LYS A 448 -19.67 27.83 -11.72
N LEU A 449 -18.35 28.02 -11.66
CA LEU A 449 -17.52 27.59 -10.55
C LEU A 449 -16.96 28.82 -9.84
N PRO A 450 -16.79 28.74 -8.51
CA PRO A 450 -16.02 29.74 -7.79
C PRO A 450 -14.54 29.62 -8.20
N SER A 451 -13.78 30.68 -7.95
CA SER A 451 -12.31 30.65 -8.10
C SER A 451 -11.68 29.61 -7.18
N THR A 452 -10.47 29.17 -7.53
CA THR A 452 -9.72 28.12 -6.83
C THR A 452 -9.25 28.55 -5.43
N ASP A 453 -9.27 29.83 -5.09
CA ASP A 453 -8.93 30.38 -3.77
C ASP A 453 -10.11 30.38 -2.77
N VAL A 454 -11.33 30.11 -3.24
CA VAL A 454 -12.52 30.03 -2.39
C VAL A 454 -12.56 28.67 -1.68
N ASN A 455 -12.80 28.66 -0.36
CA ASN A 455 -12.75 27.45 0.48
C ASN A 455 -13.47 26.22 -0.10
N TYR A 456 -14.64 26.38 -0.71
CA TYR A 456 -15.44 25.29 -1.27
C TYR A 456 -15.18 25.04 -2.77
N GLY A 457 -14.19 25.71 -3.35
CA GLY A 457 -13.90 25.68 -4.78
C GLY A 457 -13.50 24.29 -5.29
N ILE A 458 -12.73 23.54 -4.49
CA ILE A 458 -12.35 22.16 -4.83
C ILE A 458 -13.56 21.22 -4.81
N THR A 459 -14.48 21.39 -3.85
CA THR A 459 -15.70 20.56 -3.75
C THR A 459 -16.72 20.91 -4.83
N ALA A 460 -16.77 22.18 -5.26
CA ALA A 460 -17.59 22.61 -6.38
C ALA A 460 -17.11 22.01 -7.71
N ARG A 461 -15.79 22.01 -7.94
CA ARG A 461 -15.18 21.35 -9.11
C ARG A 461 -15.48 19.86 -9.16
N LEU A 462 -15.31 19.17 -8.03
CA LEU A 462 -15.69 17.76 -7.90
C LEU A 462 -17.19 17.53 -8.16
N ALA A 463 -18.06 18.36 -7.59
CA ALA A 463 -19.50 18.26 -7.83
C ALA A 463 -19.85 18.46 -9.31
N LYS A 464 -19.15 19.35 -10.01
CA LYS A 464 -19.36 19.60 -11.43
C LYS A 464 -19.13 18.37 -12.31
N LEU A 465 -18.20 17.48 -11.96
CA LEU A 465 -18.04 16.18 -12.64
C LEU A 465 -19.37 15.39 -12.64
N TYR A 466 -20.06 15.37 -11.51
CA TYR A 466 -21.32 14.65 -11.37
C TYR A 466 -22.52 15.43 -11.93
N VAL A 467 -22.50 16.76 -11.92
CA VAL A 467 -23.49 17.59 -12.64
C VAL A 467 -23.52 17.25 -14.13
N ALA A 468 -22.41 16.76 -14.71
CA ALA A 468 -22.37 16.32 -16.10
C ALA A 468 -23.35 15.16 -16.41
N ASP A 469 -23.85 14.42 -15.42
CA ASP A 469 -24.84 13.36 -15.67
C ASP A 469 -26.28 13.87 -15.74
N LEU A 470 -26.55 15.14 -15.45
CA LEU A 470 -27.92 15.65 -15.45
C LEU A 470 -28.44 15.82 -16.90
N ALA A 471 -29.67 15.36 -17.16
CA ALA A 471 -30.27 15.43 -18.50
C ALA A 471 -30.29 16.86 -19.10
N THR A 472 -30.56 17.88 -18.29
CA THR A 472 -30.73 19.27 -18.72
C THR A 472 -29.41 20.06 -18.75
N VAL A 473 -28.28 19.37 -18.84
CA VAL A 473 -26.96 19.99 -18.78
C VAL A 473 -26.23 19.69 -20.08
N ASP A 474 -25.60 20.70 -20.63
CA ASP A 474 -24.57 20.55 -21.66
C ASP A 474 -23.48 21.60 -21.36
N PHE A 475 -22.26 21.18 -21.02
CA PHE A 475 -21.20 22.16 -20.74
C PHE A 475 -20.62 22.79 -22.01
N ASN A 476 -20.93 22.27 -23.19
CA ASN A 476 -20.58 22.91 -24.46
C ASN A 476 -21.57 24.03 -24.80
N ASP A 477 -22.82 23.95 -24.30
CA ASP A 477 -23.77 25.05 -24.39
C ASP A 477 -23.70 25.96 -23.16
N ARG A 478 -23.15 27.16 -23.34
CA ARG A 478 -23.07 28.18 -22.27
C ARG A 478 -24.43 28.61 -21.72
N ARG A 479 -25.54 28.27 -22.37
CA ARG A 479 -26.90 28.59 -21.93
C ARG A 479 -27.41 27.67 -20.82
N GLU A 480 -26.99 26.40 -20.82
CA GLU A 480 -27.47 25.39 -19.85
C GLU A 480 -26.34 24.61 -19.16
N PRO A 481 -25.37 25.28 -18.51
CA PRO A 481 -24.24 24.59 -17.85
C PRO A 481 -24.62 23.95 -16.50
N GLY A 482 -25.91 23.74 -16.22
CA GLY A 482 -26.41 23.17 -14.97
C GLY A 482 -26.43 24.12 -13.78
N PHE A 483 -26.20 23.56 -12.59
CA PHE A 483 -26.20 24.28 -11.31
C PHE A 483 -25.14 25.40 -11.28
N ASP A 484 -25.48 26.52 -10.65
CA ASP A 484 -24.52 27.59 -10.37
C ASP A 484 -23.88 27.37 -9.00
N LEU A 485 -22.63 26.90 -8.98
CA LEU A 485 -21.86 26.60 -7.77
C LEU A 485 -21.01 27.79 -7.31
N THR A 486 -21.07 28.93 -8.00
CA THR A 486 -20.37 30.17 -7.65
C THR A 486 -20.82 30.81 -6.32
N PRO A 487 -22.12 30.84 -5.95
CA PRO A 487 -22.58 31.67 -4.84
C PRO A 487 -22.40 31.02 -3.45
N ALA A 488 -22.31 29.70 -3.36
CA ALA A 488 -22.25 28.97 -2.09
C ALA A 488 -21.68 27.56 -2.23
N ALA A 489 -21.36 26.93 -1.10
CA ALA A 489 -20.89 25.55 -1.04
C ALA A 489 -21.91 24.56 -1.65
N PRO A 490 -21.45 23.42 -2.23
CA PRO A 490 -22.31 22.48 -2.94
C PRO A 490 -23.53 22.02 -2.15
N GLY A 491 -23.43 21.76 -0.85
CA GLY A 491 -24.53 21.30 -0.02
C GLY A 491 -25.67 22.32 0.13
N ALA A 492 -25.38 23.61 -0.03
CA ALA A 492 -26.38 24.69 -0.01
C ALA A 492 -27.01 24.96 -1.39
N VAL A 493 -26.29 24.66 -2.49
CA VAL A 493 -26.79 24.85 -3.86
C VAL A 493 -27.54 23.62 -4.36
N LEU A 494 -27.01 22.43 -4.06
CA LEU A 494 -27.49 21.15 -4.58
C LEU A 494 -28.66 20.64 -3.74
N GLU A 495 -29.84 21.15 -4.08
CA GLU A 495 -31.13 20.76 -3.52
C GLU A 495 -31.94 19.86 -4.46
N GLY A 496 -33.01 19.25 -3.93
CA GLY A 496 -33.85 18.29 -4.65
C GLY A 496 -33.16 16.95 -4.92
N ASN A 497 -33.88 16.03 -5.59
CA ASN A 497 -33.40 14.65 -5.80
C ASN A 497 -32.10 14.61 -6.62
N ARG A 498 -32.06 15.34 -7.74
CA ARG A 498 -30.88 15.41 -8.62
C ARG A 498 -29.68 16.09 -7.95
N GLY A 499 -29.90 17.18 -7.22
CA GLY A 499 -28.83 17.84 -6.45
C GLY A 499 -28.29 16.92 -5.34
N THR A 500 -29.18 16.22 -4.64
CA THR A 500 -28.79 15.24 -3.61
C THR A 500 -27.96 14.10 -4.20
N TRP A 501 -28.31 13.58 -5.37
CA TRP A 501 -27.51 12.57 -6.07
C TRP A 501 -26.10 13.08 -6.39
N VAL A 502 -25.96 14.31 -6.91
CA VAL A 502 -24.65 14.93 -7.18
C VAL A 502 -23.83 15.05 -5.90
N LEU A 503 -24.46 15.49 -4.81
CA LEU A 503 -23.81 15.65 -3.52
C LEU A 503 -23.35 14.31 -2.94
N GLU A 504 -24.17 13.26 -3.05
CA GLU A 504 -23.82 11.91 -2.60
C GLU A 504 -22.65 11.31 -3.38
N ARG A 505 -22.60 11.51 -4.71
CA ARG A 505 -21.47 11.06 -5.54
C ARG A 505 -20.18 11.81 -5.23
N SER A 506 -20.29 13.11 -4.98
CA SER A 506 -19.17 13.95 -4.54
C SER A 506 -18.65 13.49 -3.18
N ALA A 507 -19.56 13.25 -2.23
CA ALA A 507 -19.23 12.76 -0.90
C ALA A 507 -18.54 11.38 -0.94
N ASP A 508 -19.02 10.47 -1.79
CA ASP A 508 -18.42 9.16 -1.99
C ASP A 508 -17.00 9.26 -2.56
N THR A 509 -16.73 10.22 -3.44
CA THR A 509 -15.39 10.44 -3.99
C THR A 509 -14.41 10.97 -2.95
N ILE A 510 -14.82 11.97 -2.16
CA ILE A 510 -14.01 12.49 -1.05
C ILE A 510 -13.77 11.39 -0.01
N ALA A 511 -14.80 10.59 0.29
CA ALA A 511 -14.68 9.46 1.20
C ALA A 511 -13.69 8.41 0.71
N ARG A 512 -13.65 8.12 -0.60
CA ARG A 512 -12.63 7.24 -1.20
C ARG A 512 -11.22 7.83 -1.09
N ALA A 513 -11.07 9.14 -1.34
CA ALA A 513 -9.79 9.84 -1.20
C ALA A 513 -9.23 9.77 0.22
N MET A 514 -10.11 9.77 1.22
CA MET A 514 -9.71 9.64 2.63
C MET A 514 -9.50 8.17 3.04
N ALA A 515 -10.46 7.30 2.74
CA ALA A 515 -10.51 5.97 3.32
C ALA A 515 -9.58 4.98 2.60
N LEU A 516 -9.47 5.03 1.26
CA LEU A 516 -8.73 4.01 0.51
C LEU A 516 -7.21 4.02 0.79
N PRO A 517 -6.52 5.17 0.82
CA PRO A 517 -5.12 5.22 1.21
C PRO A 517 -4.91 4.71 2.64
N CYS A 518 -5.81 5.06 3.55
CA CYS A 518 -5.74 4.56 4.92
C CYS A 518 -5.98 3.07 5.04
N VAL A 519 -6.95 2.51 4.32
CA VAL A 519 -7.17 1.06 4.26
C VAL A 519 -5.93 0.35 3.72
N ALA A 520 -5.29 0.90 2.67
CA ALA A 520 -4.07 0.34 2.11
C ALA A 520 -2.92 0.34 3.14
N VAL A 521 -2.65 1.50 3.76
CA VAL A 521 -1.58 1.66 4.76
C VAL A 521 -1.81 0.81 6.00
N LEU A 522 -3.04 0.72 6.51
CA LEU A 522 -3.35 -0.06 7.71
C LEU A 522 -3.26 -1.57 7.48
N ASN A 523 -3.60 -2.04 6.28
CA ASN A 523 -3.59 -3.48 5.97
C ASN A 523 -2.24 -3.98 5.44
N TYR A 524 -1.51 -3.16 4.69
CA TYR A 524 -0.32 -3.58 3.95
C TYR A 524 0.95 -2.77 4.30
N GLY A 525 0.83 -1.74 5.13
CA GLY A 525 1.95 -0.85 5.48
C GLY A 525 2.35 0.06 4.32
N SER A 526 3.61 0.51 4.31
CA SER A 526 4.19 1.31 3.22
C SER A 526 4.98 0.45 2.21
N GLU A 527 4.95 -0.87 2.34
CA GLU A 527 5.70 -1.79 1.48
C GLU A 527 4.88 -2.19 0.24
N GLY A 528 5.56 -2.55 -0.85
CA GLY A 528 4.92 -3.20 -2.00
C GLY A 528 4.49 -2.29 -3.16
N GLY A 529 4.88 -1.02 -3.20
CA GLY A 529 4.60 -0.13 -4.35
C GLY A 529 3.30 0.67 -4.23
N LEU A 530 2.70 0.76 -3.05
CA LEU A 530 1.50 1.58 -2.82
C LEU A 530 1.73 3.07 -3.10
N ASP A 531 2.96 3.54 -2.94
CA ASP A 531 3.42 4.88 -3.31
C ASP A 531 3.28 5.15 -4.82
N THR A 532 3.51 4.14 -5.66
CA THR A 532 3.29 4.29 -7.11
C THR A 532 1.81 4.49 -7.45
N THR A 533 0.91 3.83 -6.71
CA THR A 533 -0.53 3.89 -6.94
C THR A 533 -1.16 5.16 -6.37
N PHE A 534 -0.90 5.45 -5.09
CA PHE A 534 -1.54 6.54 -4.36
C PHE A 534 -0.71 7.84 -4.31
N GLY A 535 0.58 7.80 -4.69
CA GLY A 535 1.49 8.92 -4.48
C GLY A 535 1.95 8.98 -3.03
N ASP A 536 1.90 10.17 -2.43
CA ASP A 536 2.28 10.37 -1.03
C ASP A 536 1.29 9.65 -0.09
N LEU A 537 1.80 8.67 0.67
CA LEU A 537 0.98 7.86 1.57
C LEU A 537 0.68 8.60 2.89
N PRO A 538 -0.55 8.49 3.43
CA PRO A 538 -0.90 9.12 4.69
C PRO A 538 -0.17 8.49 5.89
N ASN A 539 -0.02 9.26 6.95
CA ASN A 539 0.53 8.76 8.21
C ASN A 539 -0.38 7.66 8.80
N PRO A 540 0.15 6.47 9.14
CA PRO A 540 -0.62 5.39 9.77
C PRO A 540 -1.39 5.83 11.03
N ILE A 541 -0.85 6.76 11.82
CA ILE A 541 -1.50 7.29 13.02
C ILE A 541 -2.75 8.07 12.65
N SER A 542 -2.68 8.98 11.67
CA SER A 542 -3.85 9.72 11.19
C SER A 542 -4.94 8.79 10.67
N CYS A 543 -4.55 7.69 10.02
CA CYS A 543 -5.47 6.66 9.56
C CYS A 543 -6.14 5.88 10.70
N LEU A 544 -5.39 5.52 11.75
CA LEU A 544 -5.96 4.89 12.94
C LEU A 544 -6.96 5.83 13.66
N VAL A 545 -6.63 7.11 13.77
CA VAL A 545 -7.53 8.11 14.38
C VAL A 545 -8.80 8.28 13.53
N LEU A 546 -8.68 8.31 12.19
CA LEU A 546 -9.84 8.37 11.30
C LEU A 546 -10.76 7.16 11.48
N ASP A 547 -10.22 5.93 11.43
CA ASP A 547 -11.01 4.70 11.62
C ASP A 547 -11.67 4.68 13.02
N TRP A 548 -10.94 5.08 14.06
CA TRP A 548 -11.51 5.20 15.40
C TRP A 548 -12.66 6.21 15.46
N LYS A 549 -12.52 7.40 14.87
CA LYS A 549 -13.60 8.40 14.84
C LYS A 549 -14.81 7.93 14.07
N LEU A 550 -14.63 7.34 12.89
CA LEU A 550 -15.74 6.82 12.08
C LEU A 550 -16.52 5.70 12.77
N ARG A 551 -15.91 4.99 13.72
CA ARG A 551 -16.57 3.95 14.53
C ARG A 551 -17.22 4.47 15.80
N ASN A 552 -16.74 5.58 16.36
CA ASN A 552 -17.11 6.03 17.71
C ASN A 552 -17.83 7.38 17.77
N ASP A 553 -17.61 8.29 16.80
CA ASP A 553 -18.39 9.52 16.69
C ASP A 553 -19.80 9.16 16.17
N LYS A 554 -20.81 9.37 17.02
CA LYS A 554 -22.23 9.16 16.70
C LYS A 554 -22.89 10.39 16.10
#